data_AF-A0A962CZQ2-F1
#
_entry.id   AF-A0A962CZQ2-F1
#
_cell.length_a   1.000
_cell.length_b   1.000
_cell.length_c   1.000
_cell.angle_alpha   90.00
_cell.angle_beta   90.00
_cell.angle_gamma   90.00
#
_symmetry.space_group_name_H-M   'P 1'
#
loop_
_entity.id
_entity.type
_entity.pdbx_description
1 polymer ?
#
loop_
_entity_poly.entity_id
_entity_poly.type
_entity_poly.pdbx_seq_one_letter_code
_entity_poly.pdbx_strand_id
1 'polypeptide(L)'
;MLWLLLTTQLNATTVDCQQLYQQHLETDMKLTYQQFDQTEGSGFRPLAKQCKTEAVQLVKDYIKANNSQEDSLRWHIAQLLGELGNFDEAIQYAQSTIRTEESDGFNWNDYVLGYIAYWQNDIKTLQKQIETLESASAHFGNVMNANLLKTFLEELKSDNC
;
A
#
# COMPACT_ATOMS: atom_id res chain seq x y z
N MET A 1 42.80 41.81 -4.26
CA MET A 1 41.52 41.41 -4.92
C MET A 1 40.85 40.39 -4.03
N LEU A 2 39.84 40.80 -3.27
CA LEU A 2 39.09 39.88 -2.40
C LEU A 2 37.87 39.39 -3.17
N TRP A 3 37.73 38.06 -3.22
CA TRP A 3 36.61 37.34 -3.81
C TRP A 3 35.32 37.55 -3.00
N LEU A 4 34.18 37.62 -3.68
CA LEU A 4 32.89 37.20 -3.13
C LEU A 4 32.25 36.21 -4.11
N LEU A 5 32.24 34.95 -3.75
CA LEU A 5 31.34 33.95 -4.32
C LEU A 5 30.02 34.05 -3.56
N LEU A 6 28.96 34.53 -4.23
CA LEU A 6 27.60 34.36 -3.73
C LEU A 6 27.17 32.92 -4.00
N THR A 7 26.99 32.13 -2.95
CA THR A 7 26.31 30.83 -3.03
C THR A 7 24.82 31.05 -2.81
N THR A 8 24.01 30.84 -3.86
CA THR A 8 22.56 30.79 -3.74
C THR A 8 22.17 29.47 -3.06
N GLN A 9 21.66 29.53 -1.83
CA GLN A 9 21.05 28.36 -1.19
C GLN A 9 19.70 28.08 -1.86
N LEU A 10 19.58 26.92 -2.51
CA LEU A 10 18.29 26.36 -2.90
C LEU A 10 17.55 25.93 -1.64
N ASN A 11 16.51 26.68 -1.25
CA ASN A 11 15.57 26.22 -0.23
C ASN A 11 14.78 25.04 -0.82
N ALA A 12 15.11 23.83 -0.40
CA ALA A 12 14.24 22.69 -0.62
C ALA A 12 12.94 22.94 0.16
N THR A 13 11.82 23.14 -0.55
CA THR A 13 10.51 23.25 0.07
C THR A 13 10.15 21.88 0.64
N THR A 14 10.21 21.72 1.96
CA THR A 14 9.68 20.55 2.64
C THR A 14 8.18 20.47 2.35
N VAL A 15 7.71 19.32 1.88
CA VAL A 15 6.28 19.08 1.69
C VAL A 15 5.59 19.17 3.04
N ASP A 16 4.59 20.05 3.16
CA ASP A 16 3.69 20.07 4.31
C ASP A 16 2.57 19.04 4.07
N CYS A 17 2.79 17.82 4.57
CA CYS A 17 1.86 16.72 4.39
C CYS A 17 0.50 16.99 5.02
N GLN A 18 0.46 17.71 6.14
CA GLN A 18 -0.79 18.08 6.79
C GLN A 18 -1.58 19.06 5.92
N GLN A 19 -0.90 20.05 5.32
CA GLN A 19 -1.55 20.99 4.41
C GLN A 19 -2.11 20.27 3.16
N LEU A 20 -1.34 19.36 2.55
CA LEU A 20 -1.81 18.58 1.42
C LEU A 20 -3.03 17.74 1.78
N TYR A 21 -3.01 17.09 2.93
CA TYR A 21 -4.15 16.32 3.43
C TYR A 21 -5.41 17.17 3.59
N GLN A 22 -5.30 18.39 4.14
CA GLN A 22 -6.45 19.29 4.24
C GLN A 22 -7.01 19.68 2.86
N GLN A 23 -6.14 19.92 1.86
CA GLN A 23 -6.59 20.19 0.49
C GLN A 23 -7.36 19.01 -0.09
N HIS A 24 -6.85 17.78 0.09
CA HIS A 24 -7.51 16.57 -0.37
C HIS A 24 -8.85 16.31 0.35
N LEU A 25 -8.98 16.65 1.64
CA LEU A 25 -10.28 16.54 2.33
C LEU A 25 -11.37 17.40 1.69
N GLU A 26 -11.02 18.59 1.18
CA GLU A 26 -11.99 19.51 0.56
C GLU A 26 -12.47 19.02 -0.81
N THR A 27 -11.60 18.31 -1.56
CA THR A 27 -11.84 17.89 -2.94
C THR A 27 -12.30 16.44 -3.06
N ASP A 28 -11.67 15.54 -2.31
CA ASP A 28 -11.67 14.11 -2.65
C ASP A 28 -12.84 13.35 -2.04
N MET A 29 -13.42 13.87 -0.96
CA MET A 29 -14.56 13.22 -0.29
C MET A 29 -15.80 13.13 -1.18
N LYS A 30 -15.88 13.93 -2.24
CA LYS A 30 -16.99 13.96 -3.22
C LYS A 30 -16.70 13.14 -4.47
N LEU A 31 -15.51 12.56 -4.58
CA LEU A 31 -15.15 11.72 -5.72
C LEU A 31 -15.91 10.41 -5.67
N THR A 32 -16.25 9.88 -6.85
CA THR A 32 -16.70 8.49 -6.96
C THR A 32 -15.56 7.54 -6.57
N TYR A 33 -15.90 6.31 -6.17
CA TYR A 33 -14.90 5.28 -5.85
C TYR A 33 -13.87 5.13 -6.98
N GLN A 34 -14.31 5.10 -8.23
CA GLN A 34 -13.43 5.00 -9.39
C GLN A 34 -12.42 6.16 -9.49
N GLN A 35 -12.87 7.38 -9.20
CA GLN A 35 -12.00 8.56 -9.23
C GLN A 35 -11.06 8.62 -8.03
N PHE A 36 -11.50 8.17 -6.86
CA PHE A 36 -10.68 8.20 -5.65
C PHE A 36 -9.62 7.09 -5.64
N ASP A 37 -10.00 5.86 -6.00
CA ASP A 37 -9.18 4.67 -5.77
C ASP A 37 -8.47 4.19 -7.04
N GLN A 38 -9.22 4.12 -8.15
CA GLN A 38 -8.82 3.42 -9.36
C GLN A 38 -8.17 4.34 -10.42
N THR A 39 -8.09 5.64 -10.17
CA THR A 39 -7.54 6.63 -11.11
C THR A 39 -6.17 7.11 -10.66
N GLU A 40 -5.13 6.83 -11.46
CA GLU A 40 -3.77 7.26 -11.15
C GLU A 40 -3.66 8.79 -11.06
N GLY A 41 -2.94 9.28 -10.05
CA GLY A 41 -2.79 10.72 -9.79
C GLY A 41 -4.01 11.41 -9.18
N SER A 42 -5.06 10.67 -8.84
CA SER A 42 -6.27 11.17 -8.18
C SER A 42 -6.44 10.55 -6.78
N GLY A 43 -7.35 11.13 -5.99
CA GLY A 43 -7.67 10.66 -4.64
C GLY A 43 -6.45 10.64 -3.73
N PHE A 44 -6.23 9.51 -3.05
CA PHE A 44 -5.14 9.35 -2.08
C PHE A 44 -3.75 9.17 -2.70
N ARG A 45 -3.65 8.86 -3.99
CA ARG A 45 -2.37 8.48 -4.64
C ARG A 45 -1.29 9.56 -4.61
N PRO A 46 -1.61 10.87 -4.77
CA PRO A 46 -0.61 11.94 -4.59
C PRO A 46 -0.01 11.97 -3.18
N LEU A 47 -0.83 11.79 -2.13
CA LEU A 47 -0.33 11.68 -0.76
C LEU A 47 0.50 10.41 -0.56
N ALA A 48 0.05 9.25 -1.07
CA ALA A 48 0.76 7.98 -0.88
C ALA A 48 2.24 8.02 -1.32
N LYS A 49 2.58 8.86 -2.29
CA LYS A 49 3.97 9.00 -2.80
C LYS A 49 4.93 9.63 -1.79
N GLN A 50 4.46 10.49 -0.88
CA GLN A 50 5.32 11.32 -0.03
C GLN A 50 4.82 11.55 1.40
N CYS A 51 3.55 11.26 1.67
CA CYS A 51 2.81 11.54 2.90
C CYS A 51 1.92 10.33 3.24
N LYS A 52 2.54 9.16 3.49
CA LYS A 52 1.82 7.88 3.66
C LYS A 52 0.88 7.88 4.86
N THR A 53 1.28 8.50 5.98
CA THR A 53 0.44 8.61 7.18
C THR A 53 -0.87 9.34 6.87
N GLU A 54 -0.76 10.45 6.15
CA GLU A 54 -1.90 11.24 5.72
C GLU A 54 -2.72 10.55 4.62
N ALA A 55 -2.08 9.80 3.73
CA ALA A 55 -2.77 8.97 2.75
C ALA A 55 -3.64 7.91 3.43
N VAL A 56 -3.12 7.21 4.46
CA VAL A 56 -3.90 6.28 5.29
C VAL A 56 -5.11 6.98 5.88
N GLN A 57 -4.91 8.16 6.47
CA GLN A 57 -6.00 8.91 7.08
C GLN A 57 -7.05 9.34 6.04
N LEU A 58 -6.63 9.81 4.87
CA LEU A 58 -7.55 10.21 3.79
C LEU A 58 -8.39 9.04 3.29
N VAL A 59 -7.81 7.84 3.13
CA VAL A 59 -8.57 6.64 2.72
C VAL A 59 -9.59 6.26 3.80
N LYS A 60 -9.20 6.30 5.09
CA LYS A 60 -10.13 6.04 6.21
C LYS A 60 -11.30 7.04 6.23
N ASP A 61 -11.01 8.32 6.01
CA ASP A 61 -12.04 9.36 5.96
C ASP A 61 -12.97 9.20 4.75
N TYR A 62 -12.41 8.84 3.59
CA TYR A 62 -13.19 8.55 2.39
C TYR A 62 -14.16 7.39 2.62
N ILE A 63 -13.69 6.27 3.18
CA ILE A 63 -14.53 5.11 3.52
C ILE A 63 -15.68 5.55 4.43
N LYS A 64 -15.39 6.33 5.47
CA LYS A 64 -16.39 6.80 6.42
C LYS A 64 -17.40 7.75 5.79
N ALA A 65 -16.95 8.70 4.98
CA ALA A 65 -17.81 9.70 4.35
C ALA A 65 -18.74 9.09 3.29
N ASN A 66 -18.27 8.05 2.58
CA ASN A 66 -18.99 7.44 1.46
C ASN A 66 -19.63 6.09 1.78
N ASN A 67 -19.46 5.58 3.02
CA ASN A 67 -19.87 4.23 3.43
C ASN A 67 -19.33 3.13 2.50
N SER A 68 -18.13 3.33 1.94
CA SER A 68 -17.49 2.42 1.00
C SER A 68 -17.26 1.04 1.61
N GLN A 69 -17.56 0.00 0.84
CA GLN A 69 -17.41 -1.41 1.25
C GLN A 69 -16.30 -2.12 0.48
N GLU A 70 -15.68 -1.44 -0.47
CA GLU A 70 -14.68 -1.97 -1.40
C GLU A 70 -13.42 -2.44 -0.65
N ASP A 71 -13.05 -3.70 -0.86
CA ASP A 71 -11.86 -4.30 -0.25
C ASP A 71 -10.56 -3.59 -0.64
N SER A 72 -10.48 -3.03 -1.85
CA SER A 72 -9.29 -2.34 -2.35
C SER A 72 -8.88 -1.16 -1.46
N LEU A 73 -9.84 -0.40 -0.93
CA LEU A 73 -9.56 0.73 -0.05
C LEU A 73 -8.93 0.26 1.27
N ARG A 74 -9.49 -0.81 1.86
CA ARG A 74 -8.92 -1.44 3.07
C ARG A 74 -7.57 -2.06 2.79
N TRP A 75 -7.39 -2.63 1.61
CA TRP A 75 -6.11 -3.18 1.17
C TRP A 75 -5.04 -2.10 1.02
N HIS A 76 -5.35 -0.95 0.43
CA HIS A 76 -4.42 0.17 0.33
C HIS A 76 -4.02 0.72 1.70
N ILE A 77 -4.96 0.79 2.66
CA ILE A 77 -4.62 1.12 4.05
C ILE A 77 -3.60 0.12 4.61
N ALA A 78 -3.81 -1.19 4.41
CA ALA A 78 -2.88 -2.22 4.89
C ALA A 78 -1.48 -2.06 4.28
N GLN A 79 -1.38 -1.86 2.97
CA GLN A 79 -0.09 -1.66 2.29
C GLN A 79 0.65 -0.44 2.83
N LEU A 80 -0.03 0.70 2.93
CA LEU A 80 0.59 1.95 3.42
C LEU A 80 1.04 1.83 4.88
N LEU A 81 0.25 1.16 5.74
CA LEU A 81 0.64 0.89 7.13
C LEU A 81 1.85 -0.04 7.21
N GLY A 82 1.89 -1.06 6.37
CA GLY A 82 3.05 -1.96 6.26
C GLY A 82 4.32 -1.21 5.86
N GLU A 83 4.23 -0.32 4.87
CA GLU A 83 5.36 0.53 4.44
C GLU A 83 5.82 1.52 5.52
N LEU A 84 4.94 1.86 6.47
CA LEU A 84 5.25 2.69 7.63
C LEU A 84 5.81 1.86 8.82
N GLY A 85 5.84 0.53 8.72
CA GLY A 85 6.23 -0.37 9.81
C GLY A 85 5.14 -0.62 10.86
N ASN A 86 3.90 -0.14 10.63
CA ASN A 86 2.77 -0.31 11.53
C ASN A 86 2.09 -1.68 11.30
N PHE A 87 2.85 -2.76 11.49
CA PHE A 87 2.45 -4.11 11.08
C PHE A 87 1.18 -4.64 11.75
N ASP A 88 0.98 -4.37 13.05
CA ASP A 88 -0.22 -4.86 13.76
C ASP A 88 -1.51 -4.32 13.12
N GLU A 89 -1.55 -3.03 12.79
CA GLU A 89 -2.71 -2.41 12.14
C GLU A 89 -2.80 -2.82 10.67
N ALA A 90 -1.67 -2.92 9.98
CA ALA A 90 -1.62 -3.41 8.60
C ALA A 90 -2.24 -4.80 8.46
N ILE A 91 -1.91 -5.72 9.39
CA ILE A 91 -2.44 -7.08 9.42
C ILE A 91 -3.96 -7.08 9.66
N GLN A 92 -4.47 -6.24 10.57
CA GLN A 92 -5.92 -6.14 10.80
C GLN A 92 -6.68 -5.70 9.54
N TYR A 93 -6.18 -4.67 8.85
CA TYR A 93 -6.78 -4.23 7.59
C TYR A 93 -6.66 -5.29 6.49
N ALA A 94 -5.50 -5.94 6.35
CA ALA A 94 -5.32 -7.02 5.38
C ALA A 94 -6.25 -8.21 5.64
N GLN A 95 -6.42 -8.64 6.89
CA GLN A 95 -7.36 -9.72 7.24
C GLN A 95 -8.80 -9.37 6.87
N SER A 96 -9.18 -8.10 6.97
CA SER A 96 -10.52 -7.63 6.60
C SER A 96 -10.83 -7.66 5.10
N THR A 97 -9.84 -7.93 4.24
CA THR A 97 -10.01 -8.07 2.79
C THR A 97 -10.01 -9.52 2.32
N ILE A 98 -9.88 -10.48 3.24
CA ILE A 98 -9.94 -11.91 2.90
C ILE A 98 -11.36 -12.26 2.45
N ARG A 99 -11.45 -12.87 1.27
CA ARG A 99 -12.71 -13.25 0.63
C ARG A 99 -13.14 -14.64 1.08
N THR A 100 -14.44 -14.83 1.27
CA THR A 100 -15.01 -16.15 1.59
C THR A 100 -14.87 -17.12 0.41
N GLU A 101 -15.03 -16.62 -0.83
CA GLU A 101 -14.90 -17.40 -2.05
C GLU A 101 -14.12 -16.62 -3.11
N GLU A 102 -13.37 -17.36 -3.94
CA GLU A 102 -12.57 -16.83 -5.04
C GLU A 102 -12.91 -17.64 -6.30
N SER A 103 -13.40 -16.98 -7.35
CA SER A 103 -13.97 -17.65 -8.51
C SER A 103 -13.42 -17.20 -9.86
N ASP A 104 -12.52 -16.21 -9.87
CA ASP A 104 -11.91 -15.63 -11.08
C ASP A 104 -10.54 -16.25 -11.42
N GLY A 105 -10.09 -17.24 -10.64
CA GLY A 105 -8.76 -17.84 -10.77
C GLY A 105 -7.63 -16.94 -10.30
N PHE A 106 -7.95 -15.77 -9.76
CA PHE A 106 -7.01 -14.89 -9.08
C PHE A 106 -7.00 -15.22 -7.59
N ASN A 107 -5.86 -15.67 -7.10
CA ASN A 107 -5.68 -16.12 -5.73
C ASN A 107 -5.39 -14.92 -4.82
N TRP A 108 -6.38 -14.07 -4.64
CA TRP A 108 -6.31 -12.86 -3.84
C TRP A 108 -5.94 -13.14 -2.39
N ASN A 109 -6.55 -14.15 -1.76
CA ASN A 109 -6.32 -14.53 -0.38
C ASN A 109 -4.87 -14.97 -0.16
N ASP A 110 -4.30 -15.79 -1.06
CA ASP A 110 -2.91 -16.22 -0.95
C ASP A 110 -1.94 -15.03 -1.08
N TYR A 111 -2.26 -14.08 -1.96
CA TYR A 111 -1.52 -12.82 -2.06
C TYR A 111 -1.54 -12.01 -0.76
N VAL A 112 -2.73 -11.79 -0.19
CA VAL A 112 -2.90 -11.05 1.08
C VAL A 112 -2.20 -11.78 2.23
N LEU A 113 -2.34 -13.11 2.32
CA LEU A 113 -1.68 -13.93 3.34
C LEU A 113 -0.15 -13.90 3.20
N GLY A 114 0.36 -13.73 1.98
CA GLY A 114 1.79 -13.52 1.74
C GLY A 114 2.32 -12.24 2.41
N TYR A 115 1.61 -11.12 2.27
CA TYR A 115 1.96 -9.88 2.96
C TYR A 115 1.89 -10.02 4.48
N ILE A 116 0.83 -10.65 4.99
CA ILE A 116 0.69 -10.90 6.43
C ILE A 116 1.87 -11.75 6.94
N ALA A 117 2.24 -12.81 6.21
CA ALA A 117 3.37 -13.65 6.57
C ALA A 117 4.69 -12.87 6.56
N TYR A 118 4.90 -11.98 5.59
CA TYR A 118 6.06 -11.09 5.57
C TYR A 118 6.11 -10.18 6.79
N TRP A 119 5.02 -9.46 7.10
CA TRP A 119 4.95 -8.58 8.28
C TRP A 119 5.10 -9.32 9.61
N GLN A 120 4.77 -10.62 9.65
CA GLN A 120 4.95 -11.48 10.81
C GLN A 120 6.32 -12.18 10.86
N ASN A 121 7.20 -11.96 9.88
CA ASN A 121 8.45 -12.72 9.70
C ASN A 121 8.23 -14.25 9.59
N ASP A 122 7.05 -14.70 9.14
CA ASP A 122 6.72 -16.10 8.92
C ASP A 122 7.16 -16.56 7.53
N ILE A 123 8.46 -16.88 7.43
CA ILE A 123 9.10 -17.37 6.20
C ILE A 123 8.37 -18.58 5.62
N LYS A 124 7.91 -19.51 6.47
CA LYS A 124 7.32 -20.77 6.01
C LYS A 124 5.96 -20.52 5.34
N THR A 125 5.13 -19.69 5.96
CA THR A 125 3.85 -19.31 5.35
C THR A 125 4.06 -18.50 4.08
N LEU A 126 5.00 -17.54 4.07
CA LEU A 126 5.33 -16.76 2.89
C LEU A 126 5.74 -17.65 1.70
N GLN A 127 6.62 -18.63 1.93
CA GLN A 127 7.02 -19.61 0.90
C GLN A 127 5.83 -20.39 0.36
N LYS A 128 4.94 -20.89 1.23
CA LYS A 128 3.74 -21.62 0.82
C LYS A 128 2.83 -20.78 -0.08
N GLN A 129 2.66 -19.49 0.23
CA GLN A 129 1.80 -18.62 -0.59
C GLN A 129 2.42 -18.33 -1.95
N ILE A 130 3.75 -18.15 -2.02
CA ILE A 130 4.47 -18.04 -3.29
C ILE A 130 4.22 -19.29 -4.16
N GLU A 131 4.43 -20.49 -3.60
CA GLU A 131 4.24 -21.76 -4.32
C GLU A 131 2.80 -21.93 -4.83
N THR A 132 1.82 -21.49 -4.02
CA THR A 132 0.40 -21.54 -4.39
C THR A 132 0.09 -20.61 -5.56
N LEU A 133 0.58 -19.37 -5.52
CA LEU A 133 0.42 -18.40 -6.60
C LEU A 133 1.12 -18.85 -7.90
N GLU A 134 2.31 -19.43 -7.81
CA GLU A 134 3.04 -19.97 -8.97
C GLU A 134 2.29 -21.15 -9.61
N SER A 135 1.69 -22.00 -8.79
CA SER A 135 0.88 -23.14 -9.26
C SER A 135 -0.39 -22.67 -9.99
N ALA A 136 -0.93 -21.50 -9.61
CA ALA A 136 -2.07 -20.85 -10.24
C ALA A 136 -1.66 -19.85 -11.36
N SER A 137 -0.54 -20.09 -12.04
CA SER A 137 0.07 -19.18 -13.04
C SER A 137 -0.75 -18.95 -14.31
N ALA A 138 -1.88 -19.65 -14.50
CA ALA A 138 -2.82 -19.37 -15.59
C ALA A 138 -3.36 -17.93 -15.55
N HIS A 139 -3.48 -17.34 -14.35
CA HIS A 139 -3.83 -15.94 -14.17
C HIS A 139 -2.56 -15.08 -14.01
N PHE A 140 -2.33 -14.13 -14.92
CA PHE A 140 -1.12 -13.30 -14.92
C PHE A 140 -0.90 -12.53 -13.60
N GLY A 141 -1.98 -12.11 -12.94
CA GLY A 141 -1.91 -11.48 -11.63
C GLY A 141 -1.25 -12.35 -10.55
N ASN A 142 -1.45 -13.68 -10.59
CA ASN A 142 -0.82 -14.59 -9.63
C ASN A 142 0.70 -14.65 -9.85
N VAL A 143 1.15 -14.63 -11.11
CA VAL A 143 2.58 -14.59 -11.46
C VAL A 143 3.24 -13.31 -10.95
N MET A 144 2.61 -12.16 -11.17
CA MET A 144 3.10 -10.87 -10.70
C MET A 144 3.20 -10.83 -9.17
N ASN A 145 2.16 -11.32 -8.49
CA ASN A 145 2.12 -11.36 -7.04
C ASN A 145 3.14 -12.33 -6.44
N ALA A 146 3.33 -13.51 -7.04
CA ALA A 146 4.37 -14.45 -6.62
C ALA A 146 5.77 -13.84 -6.71
N ASN A 147 6.06 -13.13 -7.80
CA ASN A 147 7.36 -12.47 -7.97
C ASN A 147 7.59 -11.35 -6.95
N LEU A 148 6.56 -10.58 -6.61
CA LEU A 148 6.64 -9.60 -5.53
C LEU A 148 6.90 -10.26 -4.17
N LEU A 149 6.15 -11.31 -3.82
CA LEU A 149 6.35 -12.00 -2.54
C LEU A 149 7.73 -12.66 -2.43
N LYS A 150 8.36 -13.04 -3.54
CA LYS A 150 9.76 -13.51 -3.54
C LYS A 150 10.74 -12.43 -3.11
N THR A 151 10.53 -11.15 -3.48
CA THR A 151 11.43 -10.08 -3.02
C THR A 151 11.36 -9.90 -1.51
N PHE A 152 10.15 -10.05 -0.92
CA PHE A 152 9.97 -10.06 0.53
C PHE A 152 10.69 -11.24 1.19
N LEU A 153 10.61 -12.42 0.58
CA LEU A 153 11.30 -13.61 1.10
C LEU A 153 12.83 -13.46 1.05
N GLU A 154 13.35 -12.82 0.00
CA GLU A 154 14.79 -12.52 -0.12
C GLU A 154 15.25 -11.56 0.98
N GLU A 155 14.49 -10.50 1.24
CA GLU A 155 14.75 -9.54 2.31
C GLU A 155 14.77 -10.22 3.69
N LEU A 156 13.74 -11.02 4.01
CA LEU A 156 13.72 -11.76 5.29
C LEU A 156 14.89 -12.72 5.44
N LYS A 157 15.40 -13.30 4.35
CA LYS A 157 16.56 -14.18 4.40
C LYS A 157 17.87 -13.41 4.60
N SER A 158 17.99 -12.20 4.03
CA SER A 158 19.19 -11.38 4.23
C SER A 158 19.29 -10.85 5.66
N ASP A 159 18.17 -10.53 6.29
CA ASP A 159 18.16 -9.97 7.66
C ASP A 159 18.43 -11.02 8.75
N ASN A 160 18.34 -12.30 8.40
CA ASN A 160 18.57 -13.44 9.30
C ASN A 160 19.94 -14.13 9.10
N CYS A 161 20.85 -13.53 8.33
CA CYS A 161 22.21 -14.03 8.08
C CYS A 161 23.29 -13.29 8.87
#